data_AF-A0A2H0YYM8-F1
#
_entry.id   AF-A0A2H0YYM8-F1
#
_cell.length_a   1.000
_cell.length_b   1.000
_cell.length_c   1.000
_cell.angle_alpha   90.00
_cell.angle_beta   90.00
_cell.angle_gamma   90.00
#
_symmetry.space_group_name_H-M   'P 1'
#
loop_
_entity.id
_entity.type
_entity.pdbx_description
1 polymer ?
#
loop_
_entity_poly.entity_id
_entity_poly.type
_entity_poly.pdbx_seq_one_letter_code
_entity_poly.pdbx_strand_id
1 'polypeptide(L)'
;MTEDILQSTAKPRPETPGNTSKKKKVSIMGVLFTIILAIVLILLGERIVFDLNRVSNPIVEKSVTSQSDYSIFRSASSLGLSSESSGLSDTSIYYPTTKKGEYLIYKLSIHSAFIIPIFLLTFLFHYLFVVKKKYPQLYVVMYAYLTFAFWMLLHLLGELAIFISNQFPNSAIYIILGVLVVIFTGLAVFVQKRIHHGAEV
;
A
#
# COMPACT_ATOMS: atom_id res chain seq x y z
N MET A 1 79.83 -20.26 28.82
CA MET A 1 79.40 -21.16 27.74
C MET A 1 77.93 -21.47 28.00
N THR A 2 76.97 -20.56 27.88
CA THR A 2 76.62 -19.59 26.80
C THR A 2 76.48 -20.24 25.44
N GLU A 3 75.25 -20.66 25.12
CA GLU A 3 74.54 -20.57 23.81
C GLU A 3 73.03 -20.60 24.15
N ASP A 4 72.33 -19.47 24.01
CA ASP A 4 71.59 -19.00 22.82
C ASP A 4 70.16 -19.56 22.75
N ILE A 5 69.17 -18.82 23.26
CA ILE A 5 68.40 -17.75 22.57
C ILE A 5 67.45 -18.34 21.53
N LEU A 6 66.15 -18.35 21.86
CA LEU A 6 65.03 -17.93 20.99
C LEU A 6 63.70 -18.05 21.75
N GLN A 7 63.53 -17.20 22.78
CA GLN A 7 62.18 -16.80 23.18
C GLN A 7 61.64 -15.89 22.07
N SER A 8 60.80 -16.47 21.22
CA SER A 8 60.00 -15.73 20.25
C SER A 8 59.05 -14.79 20.99
N THR A 9 59.50 -13.55 21.20
CA THR A 9 58.64 -12.42 21.54
C THR A 9 57.75 -12.13 20.33
N ALA A 10 56.61 -12.82 20.26
CA ALA A 10 55.53 -12.45 19.38
C ALA A 10 55.02 -11.06 19.80
N LYS A 11 55.47 -10.05 19.07
CA LYS A 11 55.00 -8.67 19.16
C LYS A 11 53.47 -8.67 19.01
N PRO A 12 52.67 -8.09 19.93
CA PRO A 12 51.25 -7.97 19.73
C PRO A 12 51.02 -7.14 18.47
N ARG A 13 50.33 -7.74 17.50
CA ARG A 13 49.92 -7.12 16.25
C ARG A 13 49.06 -5.89 16.60
N PRO A 14 49.36 -4.69 16.09
CA PRO A 14 48.47 -3.55 16.31
C PRO A 14 47.11 -3.92 15.75
N GLU A 15 46.09 -3.87 16.61
CA GLU A 15 44.70 -4.01 16.22
C GLU A 15 44.42 -2.99 15.13
N THR A 16 44.10 -3.48 13.94
CA THR A 16 43.67 -2.66 12.82
C THR A 16 42.51 -1.80 13.30
N PRO A 17 42.57 -0.46 13.16
CA PRO A 17 41.54 0.41 13.70
C PRO A 17 40.19 -0.02 13.12
N GLY A 18 39.25 -0.22 14.05
CA GLY A 18 37.90 -0.70 13.79
C GLY A 18 37.37 -0.08 12.51
N ASN A 19 36.98 -0.96 11.59
CA ASN A 19 36.23 -0.62 10.40
C ASN A 19 34.94 0.07 10.88
N THR A 20 35.02 1.39 11.05
CA THR A 20 33.88 2.23 11.33
C THR A 20 32.96 2.03 10.15
N SER A 21 31.96 1.17 10.35
CA SER A 21 30.81 1.02 9.46
C SER A 21 30.40 2.41 9.05
N LYS A 22 30.75 2.80 7.81
CA LYS A 22 30.40 4.11 7.27
C LYS A 22 28.88 4.14 7.29
N LYS A 23 28.31 4.80 8.32
CA LYS A 23 26.87 5.00 8.44
C LYS A 23 26.41 5.59 7.11
N LYS A 24 25.61 4.83 6.36
CA LYS A 24 25.09 5.26 5.06
C LYS A 24 24.36 6.59 5.29
N LYS A 25 24.95 7.71 4.85
CA LYS A 25 24.30 9.01 4.90
C LYS A 25 23.24 9.02 3.81
N VAL A 26 21.98 8.86 4.21
CA VAL A 26 20.85 9.05 3.32
C VAL A 26 20.81 10.54 2.95
N SER A 27 20.83 10.84 1.66
CA SER A 27 20.76 12.23 1.18
C SER A 27 19.37 12.79 1.44
N ILE A 28 19.29 13.94 2.12
CA ILE A 28 18.03 14.67 2.39
C ILE A 28 17.28 14.93 1.08
N MET A 29 18.01 15.32 0.03
CA MET A 29 17.43 15.56 -1.29
C MET A 29 16.81 14.29 -1.89
N GLY A 30 17.46 13.14 -1.68
CA GLY A 30 16.94 11.84 -2.12
C GLY A 30 15.64 11.47 -1.41
N VAL A 31 15.53 11.77 -0.11
CA VAL A 31 14.28 11.57 0.65
C VAL A 31 13.18 12.48 0.11
N LEU A 32 13.46 13.75 -0.12
CA LEU A 32 12.49 14.70 -0.66
C LEU A 32 11.94 14.25 -2.02
N PHE A 33 12.81 13.89 -2.96
CA PHE A 33 12.39 13.37 -4.27
C PHE A 33 11.59 12.08 -4.15
N THR A 34 11.89 11.24 -3.17
CA THR A 34 11.16 10.00 -2.92
C THR A 34 9.74 10.27 -2.41
N ILE A 35 9.56 11.25 -1.52
CA ILE A 35 8.23 11.67 -1.05
C ILE A 35 7.41 12.21 -2.23
N ILE A 36 8.00 13.10 -3.04
CA ILE A 36 7.35 13.66 -4.23
C ILE A 36 6.95 12.52 -5.19
N LEU A 37 7.87 11.58 -5.45
CA LEU A 37 7.61 10.42 -6.29
C LEU A 37 6.45 9.58 -5.74
N ALA A 38 6.41 9.31 -4.44
CA ALA A 38 5.32 8.55 -3.82
C ALA A 38 3.97 9.25 -4.00
N ILE A 39 3.90 10.57 -3.79
CA ILE A 39 2.69 11.36 -4.00
C ILE A 39 2.24 11.28 -5.46
N VAL A 40 3.15 11.51 -6.41
CA VAL A 40 2.84 11.46 -7.84
C VAL A 40 2.35 10.07 -8.25
N LEU A 41 2.98 9.00 -7.76
CA LEU A 41 2.54 7.63 -8.01
C LEU A 41 1.15 7.36 -7.45
N ILE A 42 0.84 7.83 -6.23
CA ILE A 42 -0.48 7.70 -5.63
C ILE A 42 -1.53 8.41 -6.50
N LEU A 43 -1.33 9.67 -6.84
CA LEU A 43 -2.25 10.43 -7.69
C LEU A 43 -2.45 9.75 -9.06
N LEU A 44 -1.37 9.22 -9.64
CA LEU A 44 -1.43 8.48 -10.90
C LEU A 44 -2.22 7.17 -10.75
N GLY A 45 -2.00 6.41 -9.69
CA GLY A 45 -2.73 5.15 -9.45
C GLY A 45 -4.22 5.38 -9.26
N GLU A 46 -4.60 6.36 -8.44
CA GLU A 46 -6.00 6.77 -8.26
C GLU A 46 -6.65 7.13 -9.59
N ARG A 47 -5.94 7.90 -10.43
CA ARG A 47 -6.43 8.29 -11.76
C ARG A 47 -6.59 7.09 -12.70
N ILE A 48 -5.59 6.20 -12.76
CA ILE A 48 -5.64 5.00 -13.60
C ILE A 48 -6.81 4.12 -13.20
N VAL A 49 -6.98 3.87 -11.91
CA VAL A 49 -8.03 2.98 -11.40
C VAL A 49 -9.42 3.58 -11.68
N PHE A 50 -9.60 4.88 -11.49
CA PHE A 50 -10.82 5.59 -11.88
C PHE A 50 -11.10 5.49 -13.38
N ASP A 51 -10.09 5.72 -14.23
CA ASP A 51 -10.26 5.66 -15.69
C ASP A 51 -10.52 4.23 -16.18
N LEU A 52 -9.87 3.23 -15.58
CA LEU A 52 -10.14 1.81 -15.86
C LEU A 52 -11.58 1.46 -15.53
N ASN A 53 -12.09 1.88 -14.37
CA ASN A 53 -13.50 1.68 -14.03
C ASN A 53 -14.41 2.36 -15.07
N ARG A 54 -14.16 3.63 -15.40
CA ARG A 54 -14.96 4.36 -16.40
C ARG A 54 -15.01 3.66 -17.77
N VAL A 55 -13.89 3.13 -18.24
CA VAL A 55 -13.78 2.58 -19.61
C VAL A 55 -14.22 1.13 -19.68
N SER A 56 -13.86 0.33 -18.66
CA SER A 56 -14.03 -1.13 -18.67
C SER A 56 -15.30 -1.61 -17.96
N ASN A 57 -15.89 -0.81 -17.07
CA ASN A 57 -17.11 -1.23 -16.37
C ASN A 57 -18.32 -1.17 -17.32
N PRO A 58 -19.01 -2.31 -17.56
CA PRO A 58 -20.12 -2.38 -18.51
C PRO A 58 -21.39 -1.66 -18.02
N ILE A 59 -21.48 -1.34 -16.72
CA ILE A 59 -22.65 -0.68 -16.11
C ILE A 59 -22.56 0.85 -16.26
N VAL A 60 -21.43 1.38 -16.73
CA VAL A 60 -21.24 2.82 -16.94
C VAL A 60 -21.98 3.29 -18.18
N GLU A 61 -22.81 4.32 -18.01
CA GLU A 61 -23.53 4.97 -19.10
C GLU A 61 -22.59 5.91 -19.87
N LYS A 62 -21.94 5.37 -20.89
CA LYS A 62 -20.92 6.08 -21.69
C LYS A 62 -21.50 7.29 -22.45
N SER A 63 -22.78 7.25 -22.81
CA SER A 63 -23.48 8.34 -23.50
C SER A 63 -23.59 9.62 -22.66
N VAL A 64 -23.65 9.49 -21.34
CA VAL A 64 -23.82 10.60 -20.38
C VAL A 64 -22.49 11.00 -19.73
N THR A 65 -21.55 10.05 -19.65
CA THR A 65 -20.24 10.21 -18.99
C THR A 65 -19.23 11.05 -19.81
N SER A 66 -19.58 11.45 -21.05
CA SER A 66 -18.63 12.04 -22.01
C SER A 66 -18.42 13.55 -21.95
N GLN A 67 -19.20 14.34 -21.22
CA GLN A 67 -18.95 15.79 -21.16
C GLN A 67 -19.48 16.42 -19.86
N SER A 68 -18.65 17.28 -19.29
CA SER A 68 -18.81 18.03 -18.04
C SER A 68 -19.88 19.13 -18.15
N ASP A 69 -21.05 18.80 -18.68
CA ASP A 69 -22.13 19.76 -18.84
C ASP A 69 -23.00 19.76 -17.58
N TYR A 70 -22.97 20.88 -16.85
CA TYR A 70 -23.73 21.08 -15.61
C TYR A 70 -25.25 20.86 -15.79
N SER A 71 -25.74 21.01 -17.03
CA SER A 71 -27.12 20.73 -17.42
C SER A 71 -27.51 19.24 -17.26
N ILE A 72 -26.54 18.33 -17.34
CA ILE A 72 -26.75 16.89 -17.23
C ILE A 72 -27.05 16.48 -15.79
N PHE A 73 -26.47 17.14 -14.78
CA PHE A 73 -26.61 16.76 -13.38
C PHE A 73 -28.07 16.83 -12.87
N ARG A 74 -28.84 17.83 -13.30
CA ARG A 74 -30.29 17.92 -13.02
C ARG A 74 -31.11 16.88 -13.79
N SER A 75 -30.65 16.46 -14.97
CA SER A 75 -31.33 15.41 -15.76
C SER A 75 -31.02 14.01 -15.26
N ALA A 76 -29.81 13.75 -14.74
CA ALA A 76 -29.35 12.43 -14.34
C ALA A 76 -30.18 11.86 -13.18
N SER A 77 -30.51 12.67 -12.17
CA SER A 77 -31.40 12.22 -11.09
C SER A 77 -32.82 11.94 -11.57
N SER A 78 -33.31 12.72 -12.55
CA SER A 78 -34.63 12.48 -13.17
C SER A 78 -34.65 11.25 -14.08
N LEU A 79 -33.49 10.84 -14.60
CA LEU A 79 -33.27 9.63 -15.42
C LEU A 79 -32.97 8.38 -14.57
N GLY A 80 -32.99 8.50 -13.23
CA GLY A 80 -32.70 7.37 -12.33
C GLY A 80 -31.21 6.97 -12.31
N LEU A 81 -30.30 7.88 -12.66
CA LEU A 81 -28.86 7.65 -12.65
C LEU A 81 -28.23 8.12 -11.34
N SER A 82 -27.29 7.32 -10.85
CA SER A 82 -26.35 7.69 -9.78
C SER A 82 -25.04 8.17 -10.41
N SER A 83 -24.29 9.01 -9.70
CA SER A 83 -23.00 9.51 -10.15
C SER A 83 -21.88 9.28 -9.14
N GLU A 84 -20.67 9.15 -9.65
CA GLU A 84 -19.43 9.07 -8.88
C GLU A 84 -18.37 9.98 -9.53
N SER A 85 -17.69 10.80 -8.73
CA SER A 85 -16.64 11.71 -9.20
C SER A 85 -15.31 11.43 -8.50
N SER A 86 -14.22 11.81 -9.15
CA SER A 86 -12.88 11.76 -8.57
C SER A 86 -12.43 13.18 -8.23
N GLY A 87 -11.79 13.37 -7.08
CA GLY A 87 -11.13 14.64 -6.76
C GLY A 87 -9.96 14.99 -7.70
N LEU A 88 -9.58 14.07 -8.60
CA LEU A 88 -8.48 14.21 -9.56
C LEU A 88 -8.98 14.41 -11.01
N SER A 89 -10.29 14.50 -11.24
CA SER A 89 -10.86 14.64 -12.58
C SER A 89 -12.22 15.32 -12.56
N ASP A 90 -12.43 16.26 -13.49
CA ASP A 90 -13.73 16.90 -13.69
C ASP A 90 -14.78 15.98 -14.35
N THR A 91 -14.37 14.79 -14.80
CA THR A 91 -15.30 13.78 -15.33
C THR A 91 -16.02 13.06 -14.19
N SER A 92 -17.35 12.98 -14.27
CA SER A 92 -18.18 12.14 -13.41
C SER A 92 -18.63 10.88 -14.15
N ILE A 93 -18.58 9.73 -13.48
CA ILE A 93 -19.09 8.45 -13.97
C ILE A 93 -20.57 8.37 -13.62
N TYR A 94 -21.41 8.08 -14.60
CA TYR A 94 -22.85 7.87 -14.39
C TYR A 94 -23.21 6.40 -14.60
N TYR A 95 -24.10 5.87 -13.76
CA TYR A 95 -24.60 4.49 -13.83
C TYR A 95 -26.04 4.40 -13.34
N PRO A 96 -26.84 3.42 -13.81
CA PRO A 96 -28.23 3.26 -13.36
C PRO A 96 -28.31 2.95 -11.87
N THR A 97 -29.13 3.70 -11.13
CA THR A 97 -29.28 3.52 -9.67
C THR A 97 -29.78 2.12 -9.32
N THR A 98 -30.63 1.54 -10.17
CA THR A 98 -31.14 0.17 -10.05
C THR A 98 -30.05 -0.90 -10.15
N LYS A 99 -28.91 -0.59 -10.80
CA LYS A 99 -27.77 -1.50 -10.99
C LYS A 99 -26.56 -1.13 -10.12
N LYS A 100 -26.75 -0.35 -9.06
CA LYS A 100 -25.66 0.08 -8.17
C LYS A 100 -24.85 -1.08 -7.60
N GLY A 101 -25.50 -2.18 -7.21
CA GLY A 101 -24.80 -3.38 -6.70
C GLY A 101 -23.86 -3.99 -7.74
N GLU A 102 -24.35 -4.21 -8.97
CA GLU A 102 -23.55 -4.71 -10.09
C GLU A 102 -22.39 -3.77 -10.44
N TYR A 103 -22.67 -2.46 -10.50
CA TYR A 103 -21.64 -1.45 -10.74
C TYR A 103 -20.50 -1.55 -9.73
N LEU A 104 -20.83 -1.63 -8.43
CA LEU A 104 -19.83 -1.74 -7.36
C LEU A 104 -19.03 -3.04 -7.43
N ILE A 105 -19.66 -4.17 -7.80
CA ILE A 105 -18.97 -5.45 -7.99
C ILE A 105 -17.96 -5.36 -9.13
N TYR A 106 -18.36 -4.83 -10.28
CA TYR A 106 -17.47 -4.64 -11.42
C TYR A 106 -16.33 -3.68 -11.09
N LYS A 107 -16.64 -2.53 -10.46
CA LYS A 107 -15.66 -1.55 -10.00
C LYS A 107 -14.60 -2.22 -9.12
N LEU A 108 -15.03 -2.92 -8.06
CA LEU A 108 -14.14 -3.58 -7.13
C LEU A 108 -13.30 -4.68 -7.80
N SER A 109 -13.89 -5.41 -8.74
CA SER A 109 -13.19 -6.46 -9.51
C SER A 109 -12.11 -5.86 -10.41
N ILE A 110 -12.41 -4.78 -11.13
CA ILE A 110 -11.46 -4.04 -11.99
C ILE A 110 -10.32 -3.48 -11.14
N HIS A 111 -10.64 -2.84 -10.02
CA HIS A 111 -9.66 -2.27 -9.09
C HIS A 111 -8.75 -3.36 -8.53
N SER A 112 -9.32 -4.49 -8.08
CA SER A 112 -8.56 -5.63 -7.56
C SER A 112 -7.63 -6.24 -8.61
N ALA A 113 -8.13 -6.42 -9.83
CA ALA A 113 -7.36 -6.98 -10.94
C ALA A 113 -6.16 -6.12 -11.36
N PHE A 114 -6.18 -4.82 -11.08
CA PHE A 114 -5.06 -3.92 -11.32
C PHE A 114 -4.12 -3.81 -10.10
N ILE A 115 -4.68 -3.57 -8.92
CA ILE A 115 -3.92 -3.24 -7.70
C ILE A 115 -3.13 -4.45 -7.19
N ILE A 116 -3.73 -5.65 -7.16
CA ILE A 116 -3.08 -6.84 -6.59
C ILE A 116 -1.82 -7.23 -7.40
N PRO A 117 -1.86 -7.34 -8.75
CA PRO A 117 -0.65 -7.64 -9.51
C PRO A 117 0.45 -6.59 -9.36
N ILE A 118 0.10 -5.30 -9.31
CA ILE A 118 1.08 -4.22 -9.12
C ILE A 118 1.72 -4.29 -7.74
N PHE A 119 0.92 -4.58 -6.70
CA PHE A 119 1.44 -4.78 -5.36
C PHE A 119 2.44 -5.94 -5.31
N LEU A 120 2.08 -7.09 -5.88
CA LEU A 120 2.95 -8.26 -5.95
C LEU A 120 4.24 -7.99 -6.74
N LEU A 121 4.14 -7.30 -7.88
CA LEU A 121 5.29 -6.92 -8.70
C LEU A 121 6.24 -6.00 -7.93
N THR A 122 5.69 -5.01 -7.23
CA THR A 122 6.48 -4.07 -6.41
C THR A 122 7.17 -4.79 -5.26
N PHE A 123 6.45 -5.69 -4.59
CA PHE A 123 7.01 -6.52 -3.53
C PHE A 123 8.13 -7.43 -4.05
N LEU A 124 7.94 -8.05 -5.22
CA LEU A 124 8.97 -8.87 -5.87
C LEU A 124 10.22 -8.05 -6.20
N PHE A 125 10.07 -6.87 -6.79
CA PHE A 125 11.21 -5.98 -7.07
C PHE A 125 11.91 -5.52 -5.80
N HIS A 126 11.16 -5.21 -4.74
CA HIS A 126 11.75 -4.90 -3.44
C HIS A 126 12.59 -6.07 -2.94
N TYR A 127 12.05 -7.29 -2.94
CA TYR A 127 12.79 -8.48 -2.53
C TYR A 127 14.07 -8.69 -3.37
N LEU A 128 13.97 -8.58 -4.69
CA LEU A 128 15.09 -8.84 -5.60
C LEU A 128 16.20 -7.79 -5.52
N PHE A 129 15.86 -6.50 -5.42
CA PHE A 129 16.85 -5.42 -5.51
C PHE A 129 17.34 -4.95 -4.14
N VAL A 130 16.46 -4.94 -3.13
CA VAL A 130 16.75 -4.45 -1.77
C VAL A 130 17.14 -5.60 -0.84
N VAL A 131 16.34 -6.65 -0.70
CA VAL A 131 16.61 -7.71 0.28
C VAL A 131 17.85 -8.53 -0.11
N LYS A 132 17.99 -8.87 -1.39
CA LYS A 132 19.21 -9.53 -1.90
C LYS A 132 20.43 -8.59 -2.05
N LYS A 133 20.35 -7.35 -1.55
CA LYS A 133 21.43 -6.34 -1.49
C LYS A 133 22.17 -6.10 -2.81
N LYS A 134 21.51 -6.33 -3.96
CA LYS A 134 22.16 -6.18 -5.27
C LYS A 134 22.44 -4.73 -5.63
N TYR A 135 21.57 -3.78 -5.24
CA TYR A 135 21.68 -2.38 -5.67
C TYR A 135 21.35 -1.39 -4.55
N PRO A 136 22.34 -0.95 -3.74
CA PRO A 136 22.14 -0.03 -2.62
C PRO A 136 21.56 1.34 -3.01
N GLN A 137 21.73 1.79 -4.25
CA GLN A 137 21.18 3.05 -4.75
C GLN A 137 19.67 3.04 -4.99
N LEU A 138 19.07 1.86 -5.24
CA LEU A 138 17.64 1.75 -5.54
C LEU A 138 16.75 1.75 -4.29
N TYR A 139 17.33 1.66 -3.09
CA TYR A 139 16.57 1.55 -1.84
C TYR A 139 15.57 2.69 -1.67
N VAL A 140 16.03 3.94 -1.86
CA VAL A 140 15.20 5.11 -1.61
C VAL A 140 14.01 5.14 -2.58
N VAL A 141 14.26 4.88 -3.87
CA VAL A 141 13.23 4.80 -4.90
C VAL A 141 12.25 3.66 -4.63
N MET A 142 12.73 2.48 -4.23
CA MET A 142 11.88 1.34 -3.90
C MET A 142 10.93 1.63 -2.72
N TYR A 143 11.30 2.49 -1.78
CA TYR A 143 10.38 2.90 -0.72
C TYR A 143 9.20 3.71 -1.26
N ALA A 144 9.40 4.60 -2.25
CA ALA A 144 8.28 5.29 -2.88
C ALA A 144 7.30 4.32 -3.54
N TYR A 145 7.81 3.34 -4.30
CA TYR A 145 6.98 2.32 -4.93
C TYR A 145 6.24 1.46 -3.90
N LEU A 146 6.89 1.07 -2.81
CA LEU A 146 6.23 0.34 -1.72
C LEU A 146 5.14 1.16 -1.04
N THR A 147 5.40 2.45 -0.76
CA THR A 147 4.40 3.36 -0.18
C THR A 147 3.19 3.48 -1.11
N PHE A 148 3.43 3.66 -2.41
CA PHE A 148 2.39 3.65 -3.43
C PHE A 148 1.59 2.34 -3.43
N ALA A 149 2.26 1.20 -3.53
CA ALA A 149 1.60 -0.11 -3.58
C ALA A 149 0.77 -0.39 -2.32
N PHE A 150 1.29 -0.01 -1.15
CA PHE A 150 0.59 -0.13 0.12
C PHE A 150 -0.63 0.79 0.20
N TRP A 151 -0.49 2.04 -0.27
CA TRP A 151 -1.62 2.97 -0.37
C TRP A 151 -2.74 2.41 -1.25
N MET A 152 -2.40 1.93 -2.45
CA MET A 152 -3.40 1.34 -3.36
C MET A 152 -4.09 0.13 -2.74
N LEU A 153 -3.36 -0.70 -1.98
CA LEU A 153 -3.94 -1.84 -1.28
C LEU A 153 -4.89 -1.39 -0.15
N LEU A 154 -4.53 -0.36 0.62
CA LEU A 154 -5.41 0.22 1.64
C LEU A 154 -6.66 0.84 1.01
N HIS A 155 -6.52 1.55 -0.11
CA HIS A 155 -7.65 2.09 -0.86
C HIS A 155 -8.62 0.98 -1.28
N LEU A 156 -8.09 -0.11 -1.85
CA LEU A 156 -8.89 -1.28 -2.24
C LEU A 156 -9.61 -1.93 -1.03
N LEU A 157 -8.91 -2.06 0.10
CA LEU A 157 -9.51 -2.57 1.34
C LEU A 157 -10.64 -1.65 1.84
N GLY A 158 -10.46 -0.33 1.74
CA GLY A 158 -11.47 0.66 2.09
C GLY A 158 -12.73 0.52 1.23
N GLU A 159 -12.55 0.40 -0.10
CA GLU A 159 -13.66 0.18 -1.03
C GLU A 159 -14.39 -1.14 -0.76
N LEU A 160 -13.64 -2.23 -0.50
CA LEU A 160 -14.20 -3.52 -0.13
C LEU A 160 -15.00 -3.41 1.19
N ALA A 161 -14.48 -2.73 2.20
CA ALA A 161 -15.17 -2.54 3.47
C ALA A 161 -16.47 -1.76 3.31
N ILE A 162 -16.46 -0.67 2.55
CA ILE A 162 -17.66 0.13 2.22
C ILE A 162 -18.66 -0.74 1.45
N PHE A 163 -18.19 -1.52 0.47
CA PHE A 163 -19.04 -2.42 -0.30
C PHE A 163 -19.73 -3.45 0.59
N ILE A 164 -18.98 -4.15 1.45
CA ILE A 164 -19.54 -5.15 2.36
C ILE A 164 -20.52 -4.51 3.35
N SER A 165 -20.16 -3.36 3.92
CA SER A 165 -21.04 -2.63 4.84
C SER A 165 -22.38 -2.22 4.19
N ASN A 166 -22.36 -1.88 2.91
CA ASN A 166 -23.55 -1.41 2.19
C ASN A 166 -24.39 -2.55 1.62
N GLN A 167 -23.78 -3.61 1.09
CA GLN A 167 -24.51 -4.71 0.43
C GLN A 167 -24.84 -5.86 1.38
N PHE A 168 -24.00 -6.09 2.39
CA PHE A 168 -24.10 -7.23 3.30
C PHE A 168 -23.95 -6.78 4.76
N PRO A 169 -24.93 -6.03 5.31
CA PRO A 169 -24.82 -5.46 6.66
C PRO A 169 -24.58 -6.54 7.73
N ASN A 170 -25.21 -7.70 7.58
CA ASN A 170 -24.99 -8.83 8.48
C ASN A 170 -23.55 -9.39 8.36
N SER A 171 -23.02 -9.52 7.15
CA SER A 171 -21.64 -9.96 6.92
C SER A 171 -20.61 -8.97 7.45
N ALA A 172 -20.88 -7.66 7.35
CA ALA A 172 -20.03 -6.62 7.90
C ALA A 172 -19.86 -6.76 9.42
N ILE A 173 -20.95 -7.06 10.15
CA ILE A 173 -20.91 -7.33 11.59
C ILE A 173 -19.98 -8.51 11.90
N TYR A 174 -20.10 -9.62 11.18
CA TYR A 174 -19.24 -10.79 11.39
C TYR A 174 -17.75 -10.49 11.13
N ILE A 175 -17.43 -9.68 10.11
CA ILE A 175 -16.04 -9.28 9.83
C ILE A 175 -15.49 -8.41 10.96
N ILE A 176 -16.26 -7.43 11.43
CA ILE A 176 -15.85 -6.56 12.55
C ILE A 176 -15.63 -7.40 13.82
N LEU A 177 -16.55 -8.32 14.13
CA LEU A 177 -16.41 -9.24 15.25
C LEU A 177 -15.15 -10.12 15.10
N GLY A 178 -14.87 -10.64 13.91
CA GLY A 178 -13.65 -11.42 13.64
C GLY A 178 -12.37 -10.63 13.89
N VAL A 179 -12.31 -9.37 13.43
CA VAL A 179 -11.16 -8.48 13.67
C VAL A 179 -11.00 -8.19 15.17
N LEU A 180 -12.11 -7.91 15.88
CA LEU A 180 -12.10 -7.71 17.33
C LEU A 180 -11.57 -8.95 18.07
N VAL A 181 -11.99 -10.15 17.67
CA VAL A 181 -11.50 -11.41 18.26
C VAL A 181 -9.98 -11.53 18.08
N VAL A 182 -9.45 -11.24 16.88
CA VAL A 182 -7.99 -11.28 16.63
C VAL A 182 -7.25 -10.27 17.50
N ILE A 183 -7.75 -9.03 17.60
CA ILE A 183 -7.14 -7.97 18.42
C ILE A 183 -7.15 -8.36 19.91
N PHE A 184 -8.30 -8.78 20.44
CA PHE A 184 -8.41 -9.16 21.86
C PHE A 184 -7.59 -10.41 22.19
N THR A 185 -7.52 -11.38 21.26
CA THR A 185 -6.65 -12.56 21.43
C THR A 185 -5.19 -12.15 21.49
N GLY A 186 -4.73 -11.29 20.57
CA GLY A 186 -3.37 -10.75 20.57
C GLY A 186 -3.05 -9.97 21.85
N LEU A 187 -3.99 -9.14 22.32
CA LEU A 187 -3.86 -8.38 23.56
C LEU A 187 -3.78 -9.31 24.79
N ALA A 188 -4.63 -10.34 24.85
CA ALA A 188 -4.63 -11.33 25.93
C ALA A 188 -3.28 -12.07 26.00
N VAL A 189 -2.75 -12.52 24.86
CA VAL A 189 -1.42 -13.16 24.78
C VAL A 189 -0.32 -12.20 25.21
N PHE A 190 -0.37 -10.94 24.78
CA PHE A 190 0.61 -9.92 25.16
C PHE A 190 0.60 -9.64 26.68
N VAL A 191 -0.60 -9.47 27.27
CA VAL A 191 -0.77 -9.26 28.71
C VAL A 191 -0.29 -10.47 29.51
N GLN A 192 -0.67 -11.69 29.09
CA GLN A 192 -0.23 -12.93 29.73
C GLN A 192 1.28 -13.07 29.72
N LYS A 193 1.95 -12.72 28.61
CA LYS A 193 3.41 -12.75 28.49
C LYS A 193 4.06 -11.74 29.43
N ARG A 194 3.52 -10.52 29.52
CA ARG A 194 4.06 -9.47 30.41
C ARG A 194 3.94 -9.85 31.89
N ILE A 195 2.82 -10.44 32.29
CA ILE A 195 2.58 -10.84 33.67
C ILE A 195 3.47 -12.04 34.05
N HIS A 196 3.60 -13.06 33.18
CA HIS A 196 4.48 -14.19 33.46
C HIS A 196 5.97 -13.81 33.51
N HIS A 197 6.46 -12.94 32.61
CA HIS A 197 7.85 -12.46 32.70
C HIS A 197 8.11 -11.53 33.90
N GLY A 198 7.07 -10.92 34.47
CA GLY A 198 7.18 -10.11 35.69
C GLY A 198 7.07 -10.92 37.00
N ALA A 199 6.69 -12.20 36.92
CA ALA A 199 6.56 -13.09 38.08
C ALA A 199 7.81 -13.96 38.33
N GLU A 200 8.82 -13.87 37.45
CA GLU A 200 10.13 -14.56 37.59
C GLU A 200 11.24 -13.64 38.17
N VAL A 201 10.87 -12.51 38.80
CA VAL A 201 11.77 -11.62 39.56
C VAL A 201 11.31 -11.56 41.00
#